data_AF-A0A0D3J9B7-F1
#
_entry.id   AF-A0A0D3J9B7-F1
#
_cell.length_a   1.000
_cell.length_b   1.000
_cell.length_c   1.000
_cell.angle_alpha   90.00
_cell.angle_beta   90.00
_cell.angle_gamma   90.00
#
_symmetry.space_group_name_H-M   'P 1'
#
loop_
_entity.id
_entity.type
_entity.pdbx_description
1 polymer ?
#
loop_
_entity_poly.entity_id
_entity_poly.type
_entity_poly.pdbx_seq_one_letter_code
_entity_poly.pdbx_strand_id
1 'polypeptide(L)'
;LTAADHKGIPPLAALDEALVAALRSGAIKLLRAEFLRSELSEAMLPKLLRRQALERMEEERRIRIFLTPEEAVAALRSLCREVAGLTYGWASPDHPDVTGEYLANVRRFLRHPLGEHVTALFWDFSSLPQKPRTAAEDEFFYQALKVMGDVYASLFGTIVIRHRSVPARPAELDGEVVILVEKGGGLDGAGAEAELRSALGAFENPRYEEGRWRVRVPTHAAAEEAVEEASAADALPGAIAVFLFYNSRPYLARGWTTFEALAYFPGLGKLLEERLTPKVVEIDGDGPRVAEMEDRADEGMGPRNKRVIAAIEAASFTGKGDKP
;
A
#
# COMPACT_ATOMS: atom_id res chain seq x y z
N LEU A 1 20.17 17.49 8.33
CA LEU A 1 19.93 18.85 7.75
C LEU A 1 19.32 19.74 8.82
N THR A 2 19.40 21.07 8.69
CA THR A 2 18.66 21.99 9.58
C THR A 2 17.81 22.97 8.77
N ALA A 3 16.79 23.55 9.41
CA ALA A 3 15.94 24.58 8.79
C ALA A 3 16.71 25.82 8.31
N ALA A 4 17.89 26.08 8.88
CA ALA A 4 18.76 27.19 8.49
C ALA A 4 19.57 26.90 7.22
N ASP A 5 19.69 25.64 6.79
CA ASP A 5 20.52 25.24 5.65
C ASP A 5 19.96 25.76 4.32
N HIS A 6 18.65 26.07 4.25
CA HIS A 6 18.02 26.64 3.06
C HIS A 6 16.69 27.34 3.37
N LYS A 7 16.44 28.49 2.76
CA LYS A 7 15.17 29.25 2.90
C LYS A 7 13.93 28.47 2.47
N GLY A 8 14.10 27.46 1.61
CA GLY A 8 13.02 26.60 1.13
C GLY A 8 12.65 25.45 2.07
N ILE A 9 13.49 25.11 3.06
CA ILE A 9 13.21 24.00 3.98
C ILE A 9 11.95 24.25 4.81
N PRO A 10 11.80 25.39 5.53
CA PRO A 10 10.62 25.61 6.35
C PRO A 10 9.28 25.53 5.60
N PRO A 11 9.08 26.21 4.44
CA PRO A 11 7.80 26.13 3.73
C PRO A 11 7.53 24.74 3.13
N LEU A 12 8.55 23.99 2.73
CA LEU A 12 8.38 22.63 2.22
C LEU A 12 8.10 21.63 3.34
N ALA A 13 8.73 21.77 4.51
CA ALA A 13 8.41 20.97 5.69
C ALA A 13 6.99 21.25 6.22
N ALA A 14 6.48 22.47 6.04
CA ALA A 14 5.11 22.81 6.43
C ALA A 14 4.02 22.12 5.58
N LEU A 15 4.37 21.55 4.42
CA LEU A 15 3.45 20.73 3.64
C LEU A 15 3.05 19.44 4.39
N ASP A 16 3.88 18.99 5.32
CA ASP A 16 3.63 17.78 6.10
C ASP A 16 2.67 17.99 7.30
N GLU A 17 2.14 19.20 7.53
CA GLU A 17 1.33 19.48 8.74
C GLU A 17 0.02 18.67 8.81
N ALA A 18 -0.61 18.37 7.67
CA ALA A 18 -1.78 17.50 7.64
C ALA A 18 -1.41 16.06 8.04
N LEU A 19 -0.27 15.55 7.56
CA LEU A 19 0.28 14.26 7.96
C LEU A 19 0.67 14.25 9.45
N VAL A 20 1.27 15.32 9.97
CA VAL A 20 1.58 15.49 11.40
C VAL A 20 0.31 15.37 12.24
N ALA A 21 -0.81 15.98 11.82
CA ALA A 21 -2.09 15.87 12.52
C ALA A 21 -2.64 14.43 12.54
N ALA A 22 -2.50 13.70 11.43
CA ALA A 22 -2.89 12.29 11.35
C ALA A 22 -2.02 11.36 12.23
N LEU A 23 -0.70 11.64 12.33
CA LEU A 23 0.18 10.93 13.25
C LEU A 23 -0.15 11.22 14.72
N ARG A 24 -0.39 12.51 15.06
CA ARG A 24 -0.74 12.94 16.43
C ARG A 24 -2.02 12.31 16.95
N SER A 25 -3.03 12.24 16.09
CA SER A 25 -4.33 11.64 16.43
C SER A 25 -4.29 10.11 16.47
N GLY A 26 -3.24 9.48 15.96
CA GLY A 26 -3.18 8.02 15.79
C GLY A 26 -4.00 7.49 14.62
N ALA A 27 -4.53 8.35 13.76
CA ALA A 27 -5.19 7.93 12.52
C ALA A 27 -4.22 7.10 11.65
N ILE A 28 -2.96 7.54 11.57
CA ILE A 28 -1.84 6.76 11.02
C ILE A 28 -0.92 6.34 12.16
N LYS A 29 -0.57 5.04 12.23
CA LYS A 29 0.47 4.54 13.12
C LYS A 29 1.66 4.02 12.32
N LEU A 30 2.87 4.38 12.76
CA LEU A 30 4.11 3.93 12.14
C LEU A 30 4.68 2.75 12.92
N LEU A 31 5.06 1.70 12.20
CA LEU A 31 5.75 0.54 12.75
C LEU A 31 7.15 0.96 13.17
N ARG A 32 7.62 0.47 14.32
CA ARG A 32 8.97 0.68 14.81
C ARG A 32 9.94 -0.18 14.01
N ALA A 33 10.88 0.46 13.30
CA ALA A 33 11.85 -0.26 12.48
C ALA A 33 12.75 -1.18 13.31
N GLU A 34 13.12 -0.78 14.53
CA GLU A 34 13.86 -1.60 15.49
C GLU A 34 13.14 -2.93 15.80
N PHE A 35 11.82 -2.88 16.02
CA PHE A 35 11.03 -4.09 16.22
C PHE A 35 11.11 -4.98 14.98
N LEU A 36 10.87 -4.43 13.79
CA LEU A 36 10.91 -5.20 12.54
C LEU A 36 12.26 -5.85 12.25
N ARG A 37 13.37 -5.23 12.68
CA ARG A 37 14.73 -5.78 12.59
C ARG A 37 15.01 -6.91 13.56
N SER A 38 14.26 -7.02 14.65
CA SER A 38 14.54 -7.95 15.74
C SER A 38 14.18 -9.41 15.39
N GLU A 39 14.92 -10.34 15.98
CA GLU A 39 14.61 -11.79 15.96
C GLU A 39 13.22 -12.10 16.50
N LEU A 40 12.74 -11.29 17.47
CA LEU A 40 11.40 -11.42 18.02
C LEU A 40 10.34 -11.21 16.93
N SER A 41 10.53 -10.18 16.09
CA SER A 41 9.62 -9.93 14.97
C SER A 41 9.68 -11.07 13.95
N GLU A 42 10.86 -11.60 13.65
CA GLU A 42 10.99 -12.75 12.73
C GLU A 42 10.24 -13.98 13.23
N ALA A 43 10.39 -14.32 14.50
CA ALA A 43 9.70 -15.44 15.11
C ALA A 43 8.17 -15.25 15.17
N MET A 44 7.71 -14.01 15.31
CA MET A 44 6.30 -13.70 15.53
C MET A 44 5.51 -13.38 14.25
N LEU A 45 6.18 -12.83 13.23
CA LEU A 45 5.54 -12.31 12.02
C LEU A 45 6.16 -13.00 10.80
N PRO A 46 5.61 -14.17 10.39
CA PRO A 46 5.97 -14.80 9.12
C PRO A 46 5.48 -13.99 7.91
N LYS A 47 4.41 -13.21 8.10
CA LYS A 47 3.89 -12.18 7.21
C LYS A 47 3.34 -11.03 8.04
N LEU A 48 3.18 -9.87 7.43
CA LEU A 48 2.73 -8.71 8.17
C LEU A 48 1.23 -8.81 8.54
N LEU A 49 0.87 -8.41 9.76
CA LEU A 49 -0.52 -8.44 10.23
C LEU A 49 -1.20 -7.08 10.08
N ARG A 50 -2.53 -7.09 9.90
CA ARG A 50 -3.33 -5.86 9.93
C ARG A 50 -3.16 -5.11 11.25
N ARG A 51 -3.34 -3.78 11.20
CA ARG A 51 -3.16 -2.88 12.35
C ARG A 51 -3.75 -3.41 13.66
N GLN A 52 -5.03 -3.78 13.65
CA GLN A 52 -5.73 -4.19 14.87
C GLN A 52 -5.11 -5.44 15.53
N ALA A 53 -4.55 -6.36 14.73
CA ALA A 53 -3.91 -7.54 15.26
C ALA A 53 -2.55 -7.21 15.89
N LEU A 54 -1.81 -6.25 15.33
CA LEU A 54 -0.57 -5.75 15.91
C LEU A 54 -0.81 -4.97 17.20
N GLU A 55 -1.87 -4.17 17.27
CA GLU A 55 -2.23 -3.42 18.49
C GLU A 55 -2.57 -4.37 19.65
N ARG A 56 -3.41 -5.39 19.42
CA ARG A 56 -3.67 -6.42 20.41
C ARG A 56 -2.40 -7.15 20.84
N MET A 57 -1.52 -7.47 19.89
CA MET A 57 -0.26 -8.15 20.17
C MET A 57 0.69 -7.29 21.02
N GLU A 58 0.77 -5.98 20.75
CA GLU A 58 1.55 -5.01 21.54
C GLU A 58 1.06 -4.96 23.00
N GLU A 59 -0.26 -4.96 23.22
CA GLU A 59 -0.87 -5.00 24.55
C GLU A 59 -0.65 -6.34 25.27
N GLU A 60 -1.03 -7.46 24.64
CA GLU A 60 -1.01 -8.79 25.22
C GLU A 60 0.42 -9.22 25.61
N ARG A 61 1.40 -8.86 24.78
CA ARG A 61 2.80 -9.27 24.96
C ARG A 61 3.67 -8.18 25.58
N ARG A 62 3.13 -6.98 25.80
CA ARG A 62 3.84 -5.83 26.38
C ARG A 62 5.12 -5.49 25.60
N ILE A 63 5.01 -5.46 24.28
CA ILE A 63 6.10 -5.13 23.35
C ILE A 63 5.76 -3.85 22.59
N ARG A 64 6.76 -3.11 22.09
CA ARG A 64 6.52 -1.88 21.33
C ARG A 64 6.62 -2.14 19.83
N ILE A 65 5.48 -2.34 19.17
CA ILE A 65 5.40 -2.57 17.73
C ILE A 65 5.27 -1.23 16.99
N PHE A 66 4.50 -0.29 17.55
CA PHE A 66 4.33 1.05 16.99
C PHE A 66 5.14 2.12 17.72
N LEU A 67 5.51 3.17 16.99
CA LEU A 67 5.95 4.43 17.59
C LEU A 67 4.79 5.11 18.33
N THR A 68 5.09 5.87 19.38
CA THR A 68 4.12 6.83 19.93
C THR A 68 3.86 7.95 18.92
N PRO A 69 2.75 8.69 19.06
CA PRO A 69 2.49 9.86 18.22
C PRO A 69 3.63 10.88 18.23
N GLU A 70 4.28 11.11 19.38
CA GLU A 70 5.40 12.03 19.52
C GLU A 70 6.65 11.54 18.78
N GLU A 71 6.98 10.25 18.92
CA GLU A 71 8.09 9.61 18.20
C GLU A 71 7.86 9.65 16.69
N ALA A 72 6.64 9.37 16.23
CA ALA A 72 6.30 9.40 14.81
C ALA A 72 6.42 10.81 14.21
N VAL A 73 5.95 11.84 14.93
CA VAL A 73 6.11 13.24 14.51
C VAL A 73 7.58 13.66 14.51
N ALA A 74 8.37 13.22 15.49
CA ALA A 74 9.79 13.51 15.55
C ALA A 74 10.55 12.89 14.36
N ALA A 75 10.28 11.63 14.02
CA ALA A 75 10.87 10.94 12.87
C ALA A 75 10.55 11.68 11.55
N LEU A 76 9.28 12.07 11.37
CA LEU A 76 8.86 12.84 10.18
C LEU A 76 9.54 14.22 10.09
N ARG A 77 9.77 14.88 11.23
CA ARG A 77 10.39 16.22 11.30
C ARG A 77 11.92 16.20 11.34
N SER A 78 12.56 15.03 11.30
CA SER A 78 14.02 14.86 11.38
C SER A 78 14.80 15.56 10.28
N LEU A 79 14.14 15.84 9.13
CA LEU A 79 14.76 16.29 7.89
C LEU A 79 15.80 15.30 7.31
N CYS A 80 15.71 14.03 7.71
CA CYS A 80 16.66 12.96 7.37
C CYS A 80 16.00 11.73 6.75
N ARG A 81 14.71 11.81 6.38
CA ARG A 81 13.92 10.72 5.79
C ARG A 81 13.88 9.46 6.64
N GLU A 82 13.72 9.62 7.95
CA GLU A 82 13.69 8.49 8.90
C GLU A 82 12.42 7.63 8.83
N VAL A 83 11.40 8.08 8.11
CA VAL A 83 10.16 7.32 7.88
C VAL A 83 10.19 6.67 6.49
N ALA A 84 10.13 5.35 6.41
CA ALA A 84 9.96 4.67 5.13
C ALA A 84 8.46 4.48 4.81
N GLY A 85 8.02 4.88 3.62
CA GLY A 85 6.71 4.51 3.06
C GLY A 85 6.86 3.37 2.07
N LEU A 86 6.25 2.21 2.37
CA LEU A 86 6.23 1.09 1.44
C LEU A 86 5.17 1.31 0.36
N THR A 87 5.60 1.17 -0.89
CA THR A 87 4.72 1.17 -2.06
C THR A 87 4.93 -0.10 -2.87
N TYR A 88 3.83 -0.78 -3.16
CA TYR A 88 3.82 -2.16 -3.59
C TYR A 88 2.44 -2.53 -4.17
N GLY A 89 2.36 -3.63 -4.90
CA GLY A 89 1.09 -4.12 -5.42
C GLY A 89 0.37 -4.97 -4.39
N TRP A 90 -0.86 -4.59 -4.00
CA TRP A 90 -1.70 -5.49 -3.18
C TRP A 90 -1.96 -6.81 -3.92
N ALA A 91 -1.44 -7.92 -3.39
CA ALA A 91 -1.51 -9.23 -4.04
C ALA A 91 -2.89 -9.88 -3.92
N SER A 92 -3.64 -9.60 -2.84
CA SER A 92 -5.03 -10.06 -2.68
C SER A 92 -5.88 -9.01 -1.95
N PRO A 93 -7.21 -9.06 -2.09
CA PRO A 93 -8.13 -8.18 -1.36
C PRO A 93 -8.08 -8.32 0.16
N ASP A 94 -7.69 -9.48 0.67
CA ASP A 94 -7.79 -9.81 2.10
C ASP A 94 -6.50 -9.55 2.84
N HIS A 95 -5.39 -9.74 2.14
CA HIS A 95 -4.06 -9.64 2.71
C HIS A 95 -3.07 -9.28 1.61
N PRO A 96 -2.33 -8.17 1.75
CA PRO A 96 -1.48 -7.73 0.66
C PRO A 96 -0.16 -8.51 0.62
N ASP A 97 0.34 -9.00 1.78
CA ASP A 97 1.54 -9.84 1.90
C ASP A 97 1.20 -11.33 2.10
N VAL A 98 0.58 -11.95 1.10
CA VAL A 98 0.07 -13.34 1.20
C VAL A 98 1.20 -14.33 1.54
N THR A 99 2.37 -14.13 0.93
CA THR A 99 3.52 -15.05 1.00
C THR A 99 4.52 -14.72 2.10
N GLY A 100 4.48 -13.51 2.68
CA GLY A 100 5.52 -13.00 3.59
C GLY A 100 6.71 -12.37 2.88
N GLU A 101 6.75 -12.40 1.55
CA GLU A 101 7.88 -11.92 0.75
C GLU A 101 8.05 -10.40 0.82
N TYR A 102 6.95 -9.64 0.94
CA TYR A 102 7.04 -8.20 1.11
C TYR A 102 7.69 -7.86 2.45
N LEU A 103 7.28 -8.53 3.53
CA LEU A 103 7.87 -8.33 4.86
C LEU A 103 9.35 -8.72 4.88
N ALA A 104 9.71 -9.84 4.25
CA ALA A 104 11.10 -10.28 4.15
C ALA A 104 11.98 -9.23 3.45
N ASN A 105 11.52 -8.68 2.33
CA ASN A 105 12.25 -7.65 1.59
C ASN A 105 12.34 -6.32 2.35
N VAL A 106 11.28 -5.92 3.05
CA VAL A 106 11.30 -4.76 3.94
C VAL A 106 12.34 -4.94 5.06
N ARG A 107 12.37 -6.09 5.73
CA ARG A 107 13.38 -6.38 6.77
C ARG A 107 14.79 -6.34 6.21
N ARG A 108 14.99 -6.94 5.03
CA ARG A 108 16.27 -6.90 4.31
C ARG A 108 16.71 -5.45 4.03
N PHE A 109 15.80 -4.60 3.57
CA PHE A 109 16.06 -3.17 3.38
C PHE A 109 16.41 -2.47 4.70
N LEU A 110 15.65 -2.68 5.77
CA LEU A 110 15.87 -2.01 7.06
C LEU A 110 17.24 -2.35 7.67
N ARG A 111 17.83 -3.50 7.32
CA ARG A 111 19.18 -3.94 7.74
C ARG A 111 20.28 -3.53 6.76
N HIS A 112 19.91 -3.07 5.57
CA HIS A 112 20.86 -2.62 4.55
C HIS A 112 21.35 -1.19 4.87
N PRO A 113 22.58 -0.79 4.48
CA PRO A 113 23.06 0.58 4.69
C PRO A 113 22.12 1.67 4.15
N LEU A 114 21.40 1.40 3.06
CA LEU A 114 20.38 2.32 2.53
C LEU A 114 19.16 2.52 3.45
N GLY A 115 18.87 1.58 4.36
CA GLY A 115 17.72 1.61 5.27
C GLY A 115 18.09 1.68 6.76
N GLU A 116 19.37 1.68 7.12
CA GLU A 116 19.83 1.70 8.51
C GLU A 116 19.32 2.94 9.28
N HIS A 117 19.30 4.10 8.60
CA HIS A 117 18.80 5.36 9.15
C HIS A 117 17.28 5.41 9.40
N VAL A 118 16.51 4.45 8.85
CA VAL A 118 15.05 4.42 8.99
C VAL A 118 14.68 3.99 10.41
N THR A 119 13.84 4.79 11.07
CA THR A 119 13.35 4.52 12.43
C THR A 119 11.89 4.09 12.43
N ALA A 120 11.14 4.45 11.39
CA ALA A 120 9.71 4.23 11.29
C ALA A 120 9.33 3.66 9.91
N LEU A 121 8.32 2.80 9.87
CA LEU A 121 7.76 2.28 8.62
C LEU A 121 6.25 2.58 8.56
N PHE A 122 5.84 3.22 7.47
CA PHE A 122 4.46 3.27 7.03
C PHE A 122 4.20 2.12 6.06
N TRP A 123 3.21 1.30 6.41
CA TRP A 123 2.68 0.24 5.56
C TRP A 123 1.17 0.28 5.70
N ASP A 124 0.47 0.72 4.66
CA ASP A 124 -0.99 0.96 4.63
C ASP A 124 -1.83 -0.05 5.45
N PHE A 125 -1.64 -1.34 5.22
CA PHE A 125 -2.34 -2.46 5.86
C PHE A 125 -2.15 -2.53 7.39
N SER A 126 -0.97 -2.15 7.88
CA SER A 126 -0.63 -2.18 9.31
C SER A 126 -0.68 -0.81 9.97
N SER A 127 -0.64 0.25 9.18
CA SER A 127 -0.64 1.63 9.64
C SER A 127 -2.06 2.22 9.75
N LEU A 128 -3.00 1.73 8.93
CA LEU A 128 -4.40 2.14 8.94
C LEU A 128 -5.30 1.00 9.44
N PRO A 129 -6.45 1.31 10.07
CA PRO A 129 -7.43 0.29 10.41
C PRO A 129 -7.95 -0.43 9.16
N GLN A 130 -8.05 -1.76 9.22
CA GLN A 130 -8.50 -2.61 8.09
C GLN A 130 -9.84 -3.26 8.40
N LYS A 131 -10.62 -3.61 7.38
CA LYS A 131 -11.89 -4.32 7.60
C LYS A 131 -11.68 -5.68 8.31
N PRO A 132 -12.65 -6.13 9.11
CA PRO A 132 -13.80 -5.37 9.63
C PRO A 132 -13.32 -4.29 10.62
N ARG A 133 -13.91 -3.10 10.52
CA ARG A 133 -13.61 -1.92 11.36
C ARG A 133 -14.78 -1.59 12.29
N THR A 134 -14.47 -1.11 13.50
CA THR A 134 -15.45 -0.42 14.36
C THR A 134 -15.77 0.97 13.82
N ALA A 135 -16.81 1.64 14.36
CA ALA A 135 -17.14 3.01 13.96
C ALA A 135 -15.98 4.00 14.17
N ALA A 136 -15.27 3.90 15.31
CA ALA A 136 -14.10 4.73 15.60
C ALA A 136 -12.92 4.43 14.66
N GLU A 137 -12.72 3.15 14.32
CA GLU A 137 -11.71 2.75 13.33
C GLU A 137 -12.05 3.24 11.92
N ASP A 138 -13.34 3.33 11.58
CA ASP A 138 -13.81 3.92 10.32
C ASP A 138 -13.46 5.41 10.25
N GLU A 139 -13.69 6.18 11.33
CA GLU A 139 -13.30 7.59 11.42
C GLU A 139 -11.79 7.78 11.21
N PHE A 140 -10.97 7.00 11.92
CA PHE A 140 -9.52 7.04 11.77
C PHE A 140 -9.07 6.65 10.35
N PHE A 141 -9.70 5.64 9.76
CA PHE A 141 -9.38 5.23 8.40
C PHE A 141 -9.64 6.37 7.39
N TYR A 142 -10.80 7.03 7.45
CA TYR A 142 -11.10 8.13 6.53
C TYR A 142 -10.22 9.35 6.77
N GLN A 143 -9.83 9.63 8.01
CA GLN A 143 -8.85 10.68 8.31
C GLN A 143 -7.49 10.35 7.69
N ALA A 144 -7.00 9.12 7.85
CA ALA A 144 -5.74 8.68 7.31
C ALA A 144 -5.74 8.65 5.77
N LEU A 145 -6.82 8.17 5.16
CA LEU A 145 -6.95 8.04 3.71
C LEU A 145 -6.75 9.40 2.99
N LYS A 146 -7.23 10.50 3.58
CA LYS A 146 -7.09 11.86 3.02
C LYS A 146 -5.65 12.33 2.89
N VAL A 147 -4.74 11.82 3.71
CA VAL A 147 -3.35 12.30 3.82
C VAL A 147 -2.33 11.20 3.56
N MET A 148 -2.77 9.98 3.22
CA MET A 148 -1.87 8.85 2.97
C MET A 148 -0.89 9.15 1.83
N GLY A 149 -1.34 9.87 0.80
CA GLY A 149 -0.49 10.35 -0.29
C GLY A 149 0.69 11.21 0.19
N ASP A 150 0.50 11.98 1.26
CA ASP A 150 1.51 12.88 1.82
C ASP A 150 2.70 12.10 2.40
N VAL A 151 2.49 10.85 2.82
CA VAL A 151 3.60 9.97 3.24
C VAL A 151 4.57 9.75 2.09
N TYR A 152 4.08 9.52 0.87
CA TYR A 152 4.95 9.31 -0.27
C TYR A 152 5.54 10.63 -0.78
N ALA A 153 4.79 11.74 -0.66
CA ALA A 153 5.18 13.05 -1.15
C ALA A 153 6.16 13.81 -0.23
N SER A 154 6.18 13.53 1.10
CA SER A 154 7.01 14.27 2.06
C SER A 154 8.48 14.30 1.63
N LEU A 155 8.99 15.51 1.40
CA LEU A 155 10.31 15.66 0.80
C LEU A 155 11.43 15.27 1.76
N PHE A 156 11.29 15.64 3.03
CA PHE A 156 12.34 15.51 4.04
C PHE A 156 12.05 14.47 5.10
N GLY A 157 10.77 14.18 5.35
CA GLY A 157 10.37 13.27 6.41
C GLY A 157 10.41 11.81 5.97
N THR A 158 10.21 11.54 4.68
CA THR A 158 10.04 10.17 4.20
C THR A 158 10.97 9.75 3.06
N ILE A 159 11.39 8.49 3.12
CA ILE A 159 11.92 7.72 2.00
C ILE A 159 10.80 6.82 1.46
N VAL A 160 10.76 6.60 0.15
CA VAL A 160 9.85 5.66 -0.48
C VAL A 160 10.61 4.38 -0.78
N ILE A 161 10.11 3.26 -0.25
CA ILE A 161 10.66 1.95 -0.57
C ILE A 161 9.67 1.20 -1.45
N ARG A 162 10.14 0.81 -2.63
CA ARG A 162 9.31 0.23 -3.69
C ARG A 162 9.60 -1.25 -3.84
N HIS A 163 8.55 -2.05 -3.86
CA HIS A 163 8.61 -3.45 -4.23
C HIS A 163 7.86 -3.64 -5.55
N ARG A 164 8.61 -3.91 -6.64
CA ARG A 164 8.10 -3.90 -8.01
C ARG A 164 7.60 -5.26 -8.50
N SER A 165 8.21 -6.33 -8.02
CA SER A 165 7.80 -7.68 -8.35
C SER A 165 6.53 -8.03 -7.57
N VAL A 166 5.61 -8.69 -8.23
CA VAL A 166 4.50 -9.31 -7.52
C VAL A 166 4.98 -10.70 -7.13
N PRO A 167 4.92 -11.08 -5.85
CA PRO A 167 5.25 -12.43 -5.42
C PRO A 167 4.52 -13.47 -6.25
N ALA A 168 5.07 -14.68 -6.30
CA ALA A 168 4.40 -15.77 -6.98
C ALA A 168 3.05 -16.07 -6.30
N ARG A 169 2.04 -16.31 -7.13
CA ARG A 169 0.72 -16.73 -6.67
C ARG A 169 0.83 -18.10 -5.97
N PRO A 170 0.37 -18.23 -4.71
CA PRO A 170 0.29 -19.53 -4.06
C PRO A 170 -0.66 -20.48 -4.80
N ALA A 171 -0.30 -21.76 -4.85
CA ALA A 171 -1.06 -22.79 -5.58
C ALA A 171 -2.48 -22.97 -5.00
N GLU A 172 -2.65 -22.74 -3.70
CA GLU A 172 -3.94 -22.79 -3.03
C GLU A 172 -4.88 -21.65 -3.46
N LEU A 173 -4.40 -20.64 -4.18
CA LEU A 173 -5.21 -19.56 -4.75
C LEU A 173 -5.47 -19.75 -6.26
N ASP A 174 -5.14 -20.92 -6.83
CA ASP A 174 -5.51 -21.28 -8.20
C ASP A 174 -7.02 -21.27 -8.39
N GLY A 175 -7.44 -20.64 -9.49
CA GLY A 175 -8.85 -20.59 -9.88
C GLY A 175 -9.75 -19.67 -9.05
N GLU A 176 -9.22 -18.95 -8.05
CA GLU A 176 -10.05 -18.14 -7.16
C GLU A 176 -10.50 -16.82 -7.82
N VAL A 177 -11.82 -16.65 -7.95
CA VAL A 177 -12.48 -15.48 -8.51
C VAL A 177 -13.31 -14.80 -7.43
N VAL A 178 -13.29 -13.47 -7.43
CA VAL A 178 -14.09 -12.61 -6.56
C VAL A 178 -15.12 -11.87 -7.40
N ILE A 179 -16.36 -11.88 -6.92
CA ILE A 179 -17.47 -11.11 -7.47
C ILE A 179 -17.94 -10.15 -6.38
N LEU A 180 -17.60 -8.87 -6.50
CA LEU A 180 -18.13 -7.83 -5.63
C LEU A 180 -19.57 -7.54 -6.06
N VAL A 181 -20.53 -7.56 -5.13
CA VAL A 181 -21.96 -7.44 -5.47
C VAL A 181 -22.57 -6.15 -4.98
N GLU A 182 -23.62 -5.70 -5.66
CA GLU A 182 -24.41 -4.57 -5.23
C GLU A 182 -25.29 -4.92 -4.03
N LYS A 183 -25.21 -4.10 -2.97
CA LYS A 183 -26.03 -4.30 -1.77
C LYS A 183 -27.52 -4.16 -2.10
N GLY A 184 -28.32 -5.16 -1.73
CA GLY A 184 -29.72 -5.28 -2.07
C GLY A 184 -29.98 -5.75 -3.51
N GLY A 185 -28.94 -6.04 -4.29
CA GLY A 185 -29.03 -6.58 -5.64
C GLY A 185 -29.34 -8.09 -5.67
N GLY A 186 -29.58 -8.62 -6.88
CA GLY A 186 -29.96 -10.02 -7.08
C GLY A 186 -28.90 -11.07 -6.70
N LEU A 187 -27.63 -10.65 -6.55
CA LEU A 187 -26.54 -11.49 -6.08
C LEU A 187 -26.16 -11.24 -4.62
N ASP A 188 -26.91 -10.40 -3.90
CA ASP A 188 -26.62 -10.01 -2.53
C ASP A 188 -27.12 -11.05 -1.53
N GLY A 189 -26.19 -11.83 -0.99
CA GLY A 189 -26.44 -12.81 0.07
C GLY A 189 -26.25 -14.25 -0.39
N ALA A 190 -25.96 -15.13 0.57
CA ALA A 190 -25.66 -16.54 0.32
C ALA A 190 -26.80 -17.32 -0.36
N GLY A 191 -28.04 -16.80 -0.35
CA GLY A 191 -29.18 -17.41 -1.04
C GLY A 191 -29.12 -17.30 -2.56
N ALA A 192 -28.28 -16.40 -3.12
CA ALA A 192 -28.19 -16.13 -4.54
C ALA A 192 -27.22 -17.06 -5.31
N GLU A 193 -26.84 -18.21 -4.72
CA GLU A 193 -25.88 -19.13 -5.34
C GLU A 193 -26.41 -19.68 -6.68
N ALA A 194 -27.70 -19.97 -6.77
CA ALA A 194 -28.30 -20.53 -7.99
C ALA A 194 -28.22 -19.53 -9.15
N GLU A 195 -28.50 -18.26 -8.87
CA GLU A 195 -28.38 -17.13 -9.78
C GLU A 195 -26.92 -16.95 -10.22
N LEU A 196 -25.98 -17.00 -9.28
CA LEU A 196 -24.55 -16.93 -9.57
C LEU A 196 -24.09 -18.09 -10.48
N ARG A 197 -24.54 -19.31 -10.22
CA ARG A 197 -24.25 -20.49 -11.07
C ARG A 197 -24.83 -20.35 -12.46
N SER A 198 -26.05 -19.82 -12.57
CA SER A 198 -26.69 -19.58 -13.86
C SER A 198 -25.93 -18.55 -14.71
N ALA A 199 -25.26 -17.60 -14.08
CA ALA A 199 -24.59 -16.50 -14.78
C ALA A 199 -23.09 -16.76 -15.04
N LEU A 200 -22.36 -17.31 -14.06
CA LEU A 200 -20.91 -17.55 -14.16
C LEU A 200 -20.57 -18.98 -14.63
N GLY A 201 -21.54 -19.89 -14.62
CA GLY A 201 -21.34 -21.29 -14.99
C GLY A 201 -20.80 -22.16 -13.84
N ALA A 202 -20.01 -23.17 -14.19
CA ALA A 202 -19.55 -24.19 -13.25
C ALA A 202 -18.38 -23.68 -12.39
N PHE A 203 -18.56 -23.72 -11.08
CA PHE A 203 -17.53 -23.41 -10.09
C PHE A 203 -17.72 -24.25 -8.82
N GLU A 204 -16.68 -24.26 -7.99
CA GLU A 204 -16.59 -24.94 -6.70
C GLU A 204 -16.45 -23.94 -5.55
N ASN A 205 -16.68 -24.43 -4.33
CA ASN A 205 -16.45 -23.72 -3.07
C ASN A 205 -17.02 -22.28 -2.99
N PRO A 206 -18.31 -22.05 -3.32
CA PRO A 206 -18.89 -20.73 -3.18
C PRO A 206 -18.92 -20.28 -1.72
N ARG A 207 -18.45 -19.06 -1.49
CA ARG A 207 -18.48 -18.38 -0.19
C ARG A 207 -18.99 -16.96 -0.40
N TYR A 208 -19.99 -16.55 0.37
CA TYR A 208 -20.47 -15.18 0.38
C TYR A 208 -20.11 -14.52 1.71
N GLU A 209 -19.26 -13.50 1.66
CA GLU A 209 -18.73 -12.82 2.84
C GLU A 209 -18.55 -11.32 2.54
N GLU A 210 -18.97 -10.44 3.44
CA GLU A 210 -18.73 -8.98 3.33
C GLU A 210 -19.15 -8.33 1.98
N GLY A 211 -20.26 -8.78 1.37
CA GLY A 211 -20.76 -8.17 0.13
C GLY A 211 -20.04 -8.64 -1.13
N ARG A 212 -19.36 -9.79 -1.10
CA ARG A 212 -18.76 -10.41 -2.28
C ARG A 212 -18.90 -11.93 -2.24
N TRP A 213 -18.97 -12.52 -3.42
CA TRP A 213 -18.76 -13.95 -3.61
C TRP A 213 -17.29 -14.24 -3.85
N ARG A 214 -16.87 -15.40 -3.38
CA ARG A 214 -15.61 -16.04 -3.70
C ARG A 214 -15.90 -17.45 -4.18
N VAL A 215 -15.44 -17.77 -5.39
CA VAL A 215 -15.67 -19.06 -6.04
C VAL A 215 -14.35 -19.57 -6.61
N ARG A 216 -14.28 -20.87 -6.89
CA ARG A 216 -13.14 -21.49 -7.55
C ARG A 216 -13.53 -22.12 -8.87
N VAL A 217 -12.84 -21.76 -9.94
CA VAL A 217 -12.89 -22.46 -11.23
C VAL A 217 -11.70 -23.41 -11.37
N PRO A 218 -11.71 -24.39 -12.29
CA PRO A 218 -10.75 -25.50 -12.28
C PRO A 218 -9.28 -25.13 -12.44
N THR A 219 -8.97 -24.05 -13.17
CA THR A 219 -7.60 -23.58 -13.41
C THR A 219 -7.52 -22.07 -13.33
N HIS A 220 -6.31 -21.53 -13.15
CA HIS A 220 -6.13 -20.08 -13.18
C HIS A 220 -6.40 -19.46 -14.56
N ALA A 221 -6.04 -20.15 -15.64
CA ALA A 221 -6.37 -19.69 -17.00
C ALA A 221 -7.89 -19.60 -17.21
N ALA A 222 -8.65 -20.59 -16.73
CA ALA A 222 -10.12 -20.54 -16.76
C ALA A 222 -10.67 -19.38 -15.89
N ALA A 223 -9.98 -19.02 -14.80
CA ALA A 223 -10.35 -17.87 -13.99
C ALA A 223 -10.11 -16.55 -14.71
N GLU A 224 -9.00 -16.44 -15.44
CA GLU A 224 -8.70 -15.28 -16.29
C GLU A 224 -9.77 -15.11 -17.37
N GLU A 225 -10.11 -16.18 -18.09
CA GLU A 225 -11.17 -16.20 -19.11
C GLU A 225 -12.53 -15.82 -18.49
N ALA A 226 -12.90 -16.42 -17.36
CA ALA A 226 -14.17 -16.11 -16.68
C ALA A 226 -14.24 -14.65 -16.19
N VAL A 227 -13.14 -14.10 -15.69
CA VAL A 227 -13.06 -12.70 -15.28
C VAL A 227 -13.17 -11.77 -16.49
N GLU A 228 -12.51 -12.08 -17.60
CA GLU A 228 -12.58 -11.28 -18.83
C GLU A 228 -14.01 -11.26 -19.39
N GLU A 229 -14.66 -12.42 -19.49
CA GLU A 229 -16.05 -12.55 -19.94
C GLU A 229 -17.02 -11.83 -19.01
N ALA A 230 -16.90 -12.03 -17.69
CA ALA A 230 -17.79 -11.42 -16.71
C ALA A 230 -17.55 -9.92 -16.49
N SER A 231 -16.38 -9.40 -16.88
CA SER A 231 -16.06 -7.96 -16.86
C SER A 231 -16.59 -7.22 -18.09
N ALA A 232 -17.08 -7.92 -19.11
CA ALA A 232 -17.79 -7.30 -20.21
C ALA A 232 -19.10 -6.65 -19.71
N ALA A 233 -19.48 -5.54 -20.33
CA ALA A 233 -20.66 -4.78 -19.92
C ALA A 233 -21.90 -5.69 -19.88
N ASP A 234 -22.64 -5.65 -18.76
CA ASP A 234 -23.86 -6.42 -18.50
C ASP A 234 -23.73 -7.96 -18.49
N ALA A 235 -22.50 -8.50 -18.50
CA ALA A 235 -22.28 -9.95 -18.48
C ALA A 235 -22.69 -10.62 -17.15
N LEU A 236 -22.63 -9.88 -16.04
CA LEU A 236 -23.05 -10.37 -14.73
C LEU A 236 -23.93 -9.34 -13.98
N PRO A 237 -25.24 -9.31 -14.24
CA PRO A 237 -26.16 -8.38 -13.58
C PRO A 237 -26.12 -8.51 -12.05
N GLY A 238 -25.94 -7.38 -11.35
CA GLY A 238 -25.82 -7.33 -9.89
C GLY A 238 -24.40 -7.44 -9.35
N ALA A 239 -23.40 -7.69 -10.22
CA ALA A 239 -21.99 -7.53 -9.87
C ALA A 239 -21.54 -6.07 -10.07
N ILE A 240 -20.85 -5.52 -9.06
CA ILE A 240 -20.13 -4.24 -9.16
C ILE A 240 -18.80 -4.43 -9.89
N ALA A 241 -18.12 -5.53 -9.61
CA ALA A 241 -16.83 -5.87 -10.21
C ALA A 241 -16.57 -7.37 -10.11
N VAL A 242 -15.86 -7.92 -11.11
CA VAL A 242 -15.38 -9.30 -11.13
C VAL A 242 -13.87 -9.27 -11.33
N PHE A 243 -13.13 -9.99 -10.50
CA PHE A 243 -11.67 -9.98 -10.59
C PHE A 243 -11.06 -11.24 -9.94
N LEU A 244 -9.82 -11.55 -10.33
CA LEU A 244 -9.06 -12.62 -9.70
C LEU A 244 -8.78 -12.29 -8.23
N PHE A 245 -8.89 -13.28 -7.35
CA PHE A 245 -8.55 -13.11 -5.94
C PHE A 245 -7.06 -12.76 -5.76
N TYR A 246 -6.19 -13.32 -6.59
CA TYR A 246 -4.78 -12.96 -6.61
C TYR A 246 -4.47 -12.06 -7.81
N ASN A 247 -4.05 -10.84 -7.54
CA ASN A 247 -3.70 -9.86 -8.56
C ASN A 247 -2.22 -10.01 -8.93
N SER A 248 -1.94 -10.62 -10.08
CA SER A 248 -0.61 -10.82 -10.64
C SER A 248 -0.12 -9.66 -11.52
N ARG A 249 -0.93 -8.60 -11.71
CA ARG A 249 -0.59 -7.49 -12.62
C ARG A 249 0.73 -6.84 -12.21
N PRO A 250 1.66 -6.55 -13.14
CA PRO A 250 2.92 -5.89 -12.83
C PRO A 250 2.71 -4.58 -12.06
N TYR A 251 3.65 -4.25 -11.18
CA TYR A 251 3.57 -3.05 -10.33
C TYR A 251 3.22 -1.78 -11.12
N LEU A 252 3.97 -1.47 -12.18
CA LEU A 252 3.79 -0.27 -13.00
C LEU A 252 2.45 -0.22 -13.78
N ALA A 253 1.70 -1.32 -13.82
CA ALA A 253 0.36 -1.36 -14.40
C ALA A 253 -0.76 -1.07 -13.37
N ARG A 254 -0.40 -0.70 -12.13
CA ARG A 254 -1.32 -0.43 -11.02
C ARG A 254 -1.34 1.06 -10.68
N GLY A 255 -2.47 1.56 -10.17
CA GLY A 255 -2.65 2.99 -9.99
C GLY A 255 -1.86 3.67 -8.87
N TRP A 256 -1.66 2.95 -7.76
CA TRP A 256 -1.00 3.48 -6.57
C TRP A 256 0.48 3.85 -6.79
N THR A 257 1.11 3.37 -7.86
CA THR A 257 2.55 3.52 -8.13
C THR A 257 2.94 4.91 -8.64
N THR A 258 1.96 5.81 -8.81
CA THR A 258 2.16 7.10 -9.49
C THR A 258 2.55 8.24 -8.53
N PHE A 259 2.26 8.11 -7.22
CA PHE A 259 2.55 9.18 -6.25
C PHE A 259 4.03 9.40 -5.98
N GLU A 260 4.86 8.40 -6.21
CA GLU A 260 6.30 8.51 -6.01
C GLU A 260 6.94 9.53 -6.97
N ALA A 261 6.37 9.67 -8.16
CA ALA A 261 6.78 10.61 -9.19
C ALA A 261 6.40 12.07 -8.86
N LEU A 262 5.75 12.35 -7.72
CA LEU A 262 5.50 13.73 -7.26
C LEU A 262 6.63 14.27 -6.37
N ALA A 263 7.55 13.41 -5.93
CA ALA A 263 8.43 13.74 -4.80
C ALA A 263 9.82 14.32 -5.18
N TYR A 264 10.13 14.50 -6.47
CA TYR A 264 11.37 15.16 -6.88
C TYR A 264 11.13 16.66 -7.10
N PHE A 265 11.86 17.49 -6.35
CA PHE A 265 11.87 18.93 -6.49
C PHE A 265 13.24 19.38 -7.00
N PRO A 266 13.44 19.49 -8.33
CA PRO A 266 14.66 20.09 -8.86
C PRO A 266 14.72 21.54 -8.42
N GLY A 267 15.79 21.93 -7.74
CA GLY A 267 16.00 23.33 -7.30
C GLY A 267 16.10 23.54 -5.80
N LEU A 268 16.17 22.47 -4.99
CA LEU A 268 16.63 22.62 -3.60
C LEU A 268 18.13 22.96 -3.52
N GLY A 269 18.88 22.75 -4.59
CA GLY A 269 20.32 23.01 -4.66
C GLY A 269 21.12 21.73 -4.42
N LYS A 270 22.16 21.55 -5.25
CA LYS A 270 22.97 20.33 -5.32
C LYS A 270 23.47 19.83 -3.95
N LEU A 271 23.90 20.73 -3.07
CA LEU A 271 24.40 20.40 -1.74
C LEU A 271 23.34 19.75 -0.83
N LEU A 272 22.07 20.15 -0.99
CA LEU A 272 20.98 19.61 -0.18
C LEU A 272 20.53 18.26 -0.72
N GLU A 273 20.57 18.10 -2.05
CA GLU A 273 20.35 16.82 -2.72
C GLU A 273 21.44 15.79 -2.36
N GLU A 274 22.71 16.19 -2.28
CA GLU A 274 23.83 15.33 -1.87
C GLU A 274 23.78 14.95 -0.38
N ARG A 275 23.13 15.75 0.47
CA ARG A 275 23.03 15.50 1.92
C ARG A 275 21.79 14.69 2.30
N LEU A 276 20.79 14.60 1.43
CA LEU A 276 19.61 13.78 1.65
C LEU A 276 19.89 12.33 1.28
N THR A 277 19.42 11.40 2.10
CA THR A 277 19.34 9.99 1.69
C THR A 277 18.45 9.88 0.44
N PRO A 278 18.67 8.92 -0.47
CA PRO A 278 17.88 8.80 -1.69
C PRO A 278 16.37 8.78 -1.43
N LYS A 279 15.56 9.40 -2.31
CA LYS A 279 14.10 9.49 -2.08
C LYS A 279 13.39 8.17 -2.36
N VAL A 280 13.85 7.42 -3.36
CA VAL A 280 13.22 6.17 -3.79
C VAL A 280 14.26 5.07 -3.84
N VAL A 281 13.95 3.94 -3.21
CA VAL A 281 14.79 2.73 -3.18
C VAL A 281 13.95 1.55 -3.60
N GLU A 282 14.42 0.80 -4.58
CA GLU A 282 13.88 -0.52 -4.92
C GLU A 282 14.37 -1.52 -3.88
N ILE A 283 13.49 -2.32 -3.28
CA ILE A 283 13.83 -3.24 -2.18
C ILE A 283 13.71 -4.72 -2.52
N ASP A 284 13.29 -5.06 -3.73
CA ASP A 284 13.15 -6.41 -4.24
C ASP A 284 14.33 -6.82 -5.15
N GLY A 285 14.22 -7.98 -5.81
CA GLY A 285 15.30 -8.54 -6.62
C GLY A 285 16.57 -8.83 -5.81
N ASP A 286 17.74 -8.64 -6.44
CA ASP A 286 19.04 -9.01 -5.86
C ASP A 286 19.40 -8.26 -4.57
N GLY A 287 18.86 -7.06 -4.36
CA GLY A 287 19.37 -6.15 -3.33
C GLY A 287 18.58 -4.85 -3.26
N PRO A 288 18.46 -4.24 -2.07
CA PRO A 288 18.04 -2.84 -1.99
C PRO A 288 18.99 -1.96 -2.79
N ARG A 289 18.43 -1.16 -3.70
CA ARG A 289 19.21 -0.25 -4.57
C ARG A 289 18.47 1.05 -4.76
N VAL A 290 19.21 2.13 -4.97
CA VAL A 290 18.61 3.42 -5.33
C VAL A 290 17.85 3.23 -6.63
N ALA A 291 16.59 3.66 -6.66
CA ALA A 291 15.79 3.55 -7.87
C ALA A 291 16.42 4.43 -8.95
N GLU A 292 16.59 3.86 -10.13
CA GLU A 292 16.88 4.67 -11.30
C GLU A 292 15.66 5.54 -11.55
N MET A 293 15.84 6.86 -11.53
CA MET A 293 14.74 7.77 -11.81
C MET A 293 14.25 7.53 -13.24
N GLU A 294 13.02 7.02 -13.38
CA GLU A 294 12.29 7.07 -14.65
C GLU A 294 11.90 8.52 -15.01
N ASP A 295 12.10 9.47 -14.09
CA ASP A 295 11.90 10.90 -14.30
C ASP A 295 13.05 11.52 -15.11
N ARG A 296 12.68 12.01 -16.28
CA ARG A 296 13.48 12.87 -17.16
C ARG A 296 13.65 14.23 -16.50
N ALA A 297 14.70 14.40 -15.68
CA ALA A 297 14.99 15.66 -14.99
C ALA A 297 15.07 16.89 -15.92
N ASP A 298 15.24 16.67 -17.22
CA ASP A 298 15.29 17.65 -18.31
C ASP A 298 13.92 18.15 -18.80
N GLU A 299 12.81 17.55 -18.38
CA GLU A 299 11.49 17.87 -18.97
C GLU A 299 10.77 19.07 -18.36
N GLY A 300 11.21 19.53 -17.19
CA GLY A 300 10.59 20.64 -16.45
C GLY A 300 9.26 20.29 -15.75
N MET A 301 8.87 21.13 -14.78
CA MET A 301 7.73 20.87 -13.88
C MET A 301 6.37 20.75 -14.60
N GLY A 302 6.14 21.56 -15.65
CA GLY A 302 4.85 21.59 -16.37
C GLY A 302 4.53 20.29 -17.11
N PRO A 303 5.40 19.83 -18.04
CA PRO A 303 5.26 18.55 -18.71
C PRO A 303 5.21 17.35 -17.75
N ARG A 304 6.01 17.40 -16.68
CA ARG A 304 6.01 16.37 -15.63
C ARG A 304 4.66 16.27 -14.93
N ASN A 305 4.11 17.39 -14.44
CA ASN A 305 2.80 17.40 -13.79
C ASN A 305 1.72 16.84 -14.72
N LYS A 306 1.74 17.20 -16.02
CA LYS A 306 0.80 16.66 -17.01
C LYS A 306 0.95 15.15 -17.18
N ARG A 307 2.18 14.62 -17.25
CA ARG A 307 2.41 13.16 -17.33
C ARG A 307 1.89 12.46 -16.08
N VAL A 308 2.22 12.97 -14.90
CA VAL A 308 1.81 12.37 -13.62
C VAL A 308 0.29 12.36 -13.50
N ILE A 309 -0.38 13.47 -13.83
CA ILE A 309 -1.85 13.55 -13.86
C ILE A 309 -2.42 12.53 -14.85
N ALA A 310 -1.88 12.45 -16.06
CA ALA A 310 -2.34 11.49 -17.07
C ALA A 310 -2.14 10.04 -16.62
N ALA A 311 -1.04 9.74 -15.93
CA ALA A 311 -0.78 8.42 -15.36
C ALA A 311 -1.76 8.08 -14.23
N ILE A 312 -2.10 9.03 -13.35
CA ILE A 312 -3.16 8.88 -12.32
C ILE A 312 -4.53 8.66 -12.98
N GLU A 313 -4.81 9.35 -14.09
CA GLU A 313 -6.09 9.20 -14.80
C GLU A 313 -6.22 7.84 -15.52
N ALA A 314 -5.13 7.35 -16.11
CA ALA A 314 -5.07 6.07 -16.83
C ALA A 314 -4.88 4.85 -15.91
N ALA A 315 -4.55 5.09 -14.64
CA ALA A 315 -4.27 4.09 -13.64
C ALA A 315 -5.48 3.20 -13.31
N SER A 316 -5.24 1.90 -13.20
CA SER A 316 -6.23 0.94 -12.71
C SER A 316 -6.17 0.84 -11.18
N PHE A 317 -7.26 1.24 -10.52
CA PHE A 317 -7.43 1.16 -9.08
C PHE A 317 -8.34 -0.01 -8.69
N THR A 318 -8.12 -0.59 -7.52
CA THR A 318 -8.89 -1.74 -7.00
C THR A 318 -10.28 -1.38 -6.48
N GLY A 319 -10.60 -0.09 -6.33
CA GLY A 319 -11.92 0.40 -5.98
C GLY A 319 -12.10 1.90 -6.27
N LYS A 320 -13.35 2.39 -6.27
CA LYS A 320 -13.65 3.82 -6.50
C LYS A 320 -13.03 4.75 -5.44
N GLY A 321 -12.87 4.27 -4.20
CA GLY A 321 -12.25 5.03 -3.11
C GLY A 321 -10.72 5.05 -3.14
N ASP A 322 -10.10 4.29 -4.04
CA ASP A 322 -8.65 4.21 -4.21
C ASP A 322 -8.13 5.22 -5.24
N LYS A 323 -9.02 5.85 -6.02
CA LYS A 323 -8.67 6.93 -6.95
C LYS A 323 -8.54 8.24 -6.16
N PRO A 324 -7.38 8.92 -6.19
CA PRO A 324 -7.17 10.20 -5.47
C PRO A 324 -8.06 11.34 -5.94
#